data_AF-A0A379JWG0-F1
#
_entry.id   AF-A0A379JWG0-F1
#
_cell.length_a   1.000
_cell.length_b   1.000
_cell.length_c   1.000
_cell.angle_alpha   90.00
_cell.angle_beta   90.00
_cell.angle_gamma   90.00
#
_symmetry.space_group_name_H-M   'P 1'
#
loop_
_entity.id
_entity.type
_entity.pdbx_description
1 polymer ?
#
loop_
_entity_poly.entity_id
_entity_poly.type
_entity_poly.pdbx_seq_one_letter_code
_entity_poly.pdbx_strand_id
1 'polypeptide(L)'
;MVLAVPQFSGLRSIIAGTEMLATVPDFAAAALIEGPHLRADDPPFELVNSDLSMDWSRVTDNDPAERWLRSKIIEFMGEPGA
;
A
#
# COMPACT_ATOMS: atom_id res chain seq x y z
N MET A 1 12.59 19.52 -9.68
CA MET A 1 13.32 19.01 -8.50
C MET A 1 12.76 17.63 -8.19
N VAL A 2 13.61 16.63 -7.96
CA VAL A 2 13.16 15.27 -7.60
C VAL A 2 13.56 15.01 -6.16
N LEU A 3 12.63 14.52 -5.35
CA LEU A 3 12.86 14.14 -3.97
C LEU A 3 12.60 12.64 -3.82
N ALA A 4 13.58 11.92 -3.31
CA ALA A 4 13.46 10.51 -2.98
C ALA A 4 13.28 10.36 -1.47
N VAL A 5 12.24 9.62 -1.06
CA VAL A 5 11.98 9.28 0.34
C VAL A 5 11.94 7.76 0.50
N PRO A 6 12.43 7.21 1.62
CA PRO A 6 12.47 5.76 1.81
C PRO A 6 11.10 5.17 2.24
N GLN A 7 10.17 6.00 2.71
CA GLN A 7 8.88 5.55 3.24
C GLN A 7 7.78 6.61 3.05
N PHE A 8 6.52 6.17 3.03
CA PHE A 8 5.35 7.04 2.82
C PHE A 8 4.91 7.84 4.05
N SER A 9 5.37 7.50 5.26
CA SER A 9 4.87 8.11 6.52
C SER A 9 5.10 9.63 6.61
N GLY A 10 6.23 10.12 6.09
CA GLY A 10 6.55 11.55 6.02
C GLY A 10 6.00 12.25 4.77
N LEU A 11 5.42 11.51 3.82
CA LEU A 11 5.06 12.04 2.51
C LEU A 11 3.97 13.11 2.61
N ARG A 12 3.00 12.93 3.50
CA ARG A 12 1.91 13.89 3.75
C ARG A 12 2.44 15.29 4.06
N SER A 13 3.37 15.40 5.01
CA SER A 13 3.93 16.69 5.43
C SER A 13 4.82 17.34 4.37
N ILE A 14 5.38 16.54 3.46
CA ILE A 14 6.28 17.01 2.39
C ILE A 14 5.49 17.59 1.22
N ILE A 15 4.39 16.92 0.83
CA ILE A 15 3.60 17.33 -0.34
C ILE A 15 2.65 18.48 0.00
N ALA A 16 2.06 18.45 1.20
CA ALA A 16 1.07 19.44 1.60
C ALA A 16 1.63 20.87 1.51
N GLY A 17 0.93 21.75 0.80
CA GLY A 17 1.35 23.14 0.61
C GLY A 17 2.46 23.34 -0.44
N THR A 18 2.76 22.31 -1.24
CA THR A 18 3.71 22.38 -2.37
C THR A 18 3.00 22.07 -3.69
N GLU A 19 3.67 22.35 -4.82
CA GLU A 19 3.21 21.96 -6.15
C GLU A 19 3.77 20.58 -6.59
N MET A 20 4.23 19.77 -5.64
CA MET A 20 4.75 18.43 -5.94
C MET A 20 3.62 17.42 -6.11
N LEU A 21 3.85 16.44 -6.98
CA LEU A 21 3.01 15.26 -7.15
C LEU A 21 3.79 14.03 -6.69
N ALA A 22 3.07 13.01 -6.22
CA ALA A 22 3.64 11.70 -5.92
C ALA A 22 2.75 10.59 -6.46
N THR A 23 3.39 9.58 -7.05
CA THR A 23 2.75 8.32 -7.41
C THR A 23 2.93 7.35 -6.25
N VAL A 24 1.84 6.83 -5.72
CA VAL A 24 1.82 5.90 -4.59
C VAL A 24 0.80 4.79 -4.86
N PRO A 25 0.91 3.62 -4.21
CA PRO A 25 -0.14 2.60 -4.26
C PRO A 25 -1.46 3.10 -3.66
N ASP A 26 -2.58 2.53 -4.10
CA ASP A 26 -3.93 2.97 -3.72
C ASP A 26 -4.16 2.93 -2.21
N PHE A 27 -3.67 1.91 -1.51
CA PHE A 27 -3.79 1.81 -0.06
C PHE A 27 -3.07 2.96 0.66
N ALA A 28 -1.94 3.43 0.12
CA ALA A 28 -1.21 4.56 0.66
C ALA A 28 -1.90 5.87 0.30
N ALA A 29 -2.43 6.00 -0.93
CA ALA A 29 -3.24 7.14 -1.34
C ALA A 29 -4.46 7.31 -0.44
N ALA A 30 -5.21 6.24 -0.17
CA ALA A 30 -6.36 6.23 0.73
C ALA A 30 -6.01 6.79 2.12
N ALA A 31 -4.92 6.30 2.73
CA ALA A 31 -4.44 6.81 4.01
C ALA A 31 -3.95 8.27 3.94
N LEU A 32 -3.42 8.73 2.80
CA LEU A 32 -2.95 10.11 2.60
C LEU A 32 -4.10 11.10 2.38
N ILE A 33 -5.26 10.68 1.87
CA ILE A 33 -6.39 11.59 1.63
C ILE A 33 -7.38 11.68 2.81
N GLU A 34 -7.20 10.89 3.89
CA GLU A 34 -8.02 11.01 5.11
C GLU A 34 -7.92 12.37 5.81
N GLY A 35 -6.90 13.18 5.47
CA GLY A 35 -6.69 14.51 6.02
C GLY A 35 -7.03 15.61 5.01
N PRO A 36 -7.21 16.86 5.48
CA PRO A 36 -7.40 17.98 4.57
C PRO A 36 -6.15 18.19 3.70
N HIS A 37 -6.32 18.82 2.53
CA HIS A 37 -5.28 19.32 1.63
C HIS A 37 -4.69 18.37 0.59
N LEU A 38 -4.99 17.08 0.63
CA LEU A 38 -4.53 16.14 -0.40
C LEU A 38 -5.72 15.51 -1.12
N ARG A 39 -5.53 15.22 -2.41
CA ARG A 39 -6.44 14.44 -3.24
C ARG A 39 -5.65 13.37 -3.98
N ALA A 40 -6.32 12.29 -4.34
CA ALA A 40 -5.77 11.25 -5.21
C ALA A 40 -6.59 11.25 -6.50
N ASP A 41 -5.91 11.11 -7.63
CA ASP A 41 -6.51 10.98 -8.95
C ASP A 41 -5.86 9.79 -9.65
N ASP A 42 -6.59 9.20 -10.60
CA ASP A 42 -6.04 8.15 -11.44
C ASP A 42 -4.86 8.68 -12.27
N PRO A 43 -3.80 7.86 -12.46
CA PRO A 43 -2.67 8.23 -13.30
C PRO A 43 -3.13 8.47 -14.75
N PRO A 44 -2.52 9.43 -15.47
CA PRO A 44 -2.92 9.75 -16.85
C PRO A 44 -2.43 8.71 -17.89
N PHE A 45 -1.96 7.56 -17.44
CA PHE A 45 -1.44 6.47 -18.26
C PHE A 45 -1.71 5.12 -17.58
N GLU A 46 -1.73 4.05 -18.37
CA GLU A 46 -1.91 2.69 -17.85
C GLU A 46 -0.74 2.29 -16.93
N LEU A 47 -1.08 1.78 -15.75
CA LEU A 47 -0.12 1.18 -14.84
C LEU A 47 -0.13 -0.34 -14.98
N VAL A 48 1.06 -0.94 -14.91
CA VAL A 48 1.19 -2.37 -14.66
C VAL A 48 1.06 -2.57 -13.15
N ASN A 49 -0.10 -3.04 -12.71
CA ASN A 49 -0.32 -3.38 -11.31
C ASN A 49 0.61 -4.52 -10.90
N SER A 50 1.12 -4.45 -9.68
CA SER A 50 1.92 -5.51 -9.08
C SER A 50 1.06 -6.28 -8.09
N ASP A 51 1.10 -7.60 -8.18
CA ASP A 51 0.40 -8.46 -7.24
C ASP A 51 1.10 -8.43 -5.88
N LEU A 52 0.30 -8.30 -4.82
CA LEU A 52 0.80 -8.41 -3.44
C LEU A 52 0.75 -9.87 -3.01
N SER A 53 1.89 -10.54 -2.97
CA SER A 53 2.02 -11.90 -2.47
C SER A 53 2.36 -11.95 -0.98
N MET A 54 1.91 -13.01 -0.33
CA MET A 54 2.34 -13.37 1.02
C MET A 54 3.30 -14.55 0.93
N ASP A 55 4.52 -14.37 1.43
CA ASP A 55 5.57 -15.39 1.38
C ASP A 55 5.92 -15.88 2.78
N TRP A 56 6.16 -17.18 2.92
CA TRP A 56 6.56 -17.80 4.19
C TRP A 56 7.51 -18.99 3.96
N SER A 57 8.16 -19.42 5.04
CA SER A 57 9.06 -20.57 5.00
C SER A 57 8.27 -21.87 4.93
N ARG A 58 8.70 -22.80 4.07
CA ARG A 58 8.12 -24.15 4.01
C ARG A 58 8.19 -24.89 5.36
N VAL A 59 9.14 -24.55 6.22
CA VAL A 59 9.29 -25.18 7.55
C VAL A 59 8.12 -24.87 8.47
N THR A 60 7.58 -23.65 8.38
CA THR A 60 6.50 -23.17 9.25
C THR A 60 5.11 -23.32 8.63
N ASP A 61 5.03 -23.94 7.45
CA ASP A 61 3.78 -24.08 6.70
C ASP A 61 2.68 -24.82 7.48
N ASN A 62 3.07 -25.79 8.33
CA ASN A 62 2.15 -26.55 9.16
C ASN A 62 1.99 -25.99 10.59
N ASP A 63 2.64 -24.87 10.92
CA ASP A 63 2.48 -24.27 12.24
C ASP A 63 1.05 -23.72 12.42
N PRO A 64 0.31 -24.14 13.47
CA PRO A 64 -1.07 -23.70 13.65
C PRO A 64 -1.23 -22.19 13.86
N ALA A 65 -0.27 -21.53 14.51
CA ALA A 65 -0.35 -20.09 14.78
C ALA A 65 -0.09 -19.28 13.50
N GLU A 66 0.89 -19.66 12.69
CA GLU A 66 1.13 -19.03 11.38
C GLU A 66 0.00 -19.29 10.40
N ARG A 67 -0.60 -20.49 10.41
CA ARG A 67 -1.80 -20.76 9.60
C ARG A 67 -2.98 -19.88 10.00
N TRP A 68 -3.20 -19.72 11.30
CA TRP A 68 -4.22 -18.81 11.80
C TRP A 68 -3.96 -17.36 11.38
N LEU A 69 -2.72 -16.87 11.50
CA LEU A 69 -2.36 -15.52 11.10
C LEU A 69 -2.55 -15.29 9.59
N ARG A 70 -2.06 -16.21 8.74
CA ARG A 70 -2.26 -16.16 7.29
C ARG A 70 -3.75 -16.13 6.93
N SER A 71 -4.55 -16.97 7.58
CA SER A 71 -6.00 -16.97 7.39
C SER A 71 -6.64 -15.62 7.74
N LYS A 72 -6.18 -14.96 8.81
CA LYS A 72 -6.69 -13.64 9.20
C LYS A 72 -6.26 -12.55 8.21
N ILE A 73 -5.01 -12.59 7.73
CA ILE A 73 -4.55 -11.64 6.72
C ILE A 73 -5.38 -11.79 5.44
N ILE A 74 -5.62 -13.01 4.97
CA ILE A 74 -6.46 -13.27 3.79
C ILE A 74 -7.91 -12.78 4.02
N GLU A 75 -8.48 -13.00 5.20
CA GLU A 75 -9.84 -12.56 5.53
C GLU A 75 -10.02 -11.03 5.42
N PHE A 76 -9.00 -10.25 5.81
CA PHE A 76 -9.10 -8.78 5.84
C PHE A 76 -8.43 -8.07 4.66
N MET A 77 -7.48 -8.72 3.99
CA MET A 77 -6.63 -8.11 2.95
C MET A 77 -6.59 -8.91 1.65
N GLY A 78 -7.24 -10.08 1.59
CA GLY A 78 -7.32 -10.89 0.38
C GLY A 78 -8.29 -10.28 -0.65
N GLU A 79 -8.06 -10.62 -1.92
CA GLU A 79 -8.99 -10.24 -2.99
C GLU A 79 -10.34 -10.94 -2.81
N PRO A 80 -11.47 -10.22 -2.91
CA PRO A 80 -12.79 -10.84 -2.81
C PRO A 80 -13.01 -11.84 -3.95
N GLY A 81 -13.08 -13.13 -3.61
CA GLY A 81 -13.43 -14.21 -4.56
C GLY A 81 -12.28 -15.07 -5.08
N ALA A 82 -11.07 -14.94 -4.52
CA ALA A 82 -9.95 -15.86 -4.73
C ALA A 82 -10.06 -17.15 -3.89
#